data_AF-A0A1A6GHF1-F1
#
_entry.id   AF-A0A1A6GHF1-F1
#
_cell.length_a   1.000
_cell.length_b   1.000
_cell.length_c   1.000
_cell.angle_alpha   90.00
_cell.angle_beta   90.00
_cell.angle_gamma   90.00
#
_symmetry.space_group_name_H-M   'P 1'
#
loop_
_entity.id
_entity.type
_entity.pdbx_description
1 polymer ?
#
loop_
_entity_poly.entity_id
_entity_poly.type
_entity_poly.pdbx_seq_one_letter_code
_entity_poly.pdbx_strand_id
1 'polypeptide(L)' 'MARFLQALVFLVITVGLVSRRVQAWGSPKIVRPFEDIPQTYVYVQQALWYAMKEYNKASKDQYNFKVVDILKSQEQ' A
#
# COMPACT_ATOMS: atom_id res chain seq x y z
N MET A 1 32.82 -2.48 38.22
CA MET A 1 32.68 -3.01 36.84
C MET A 1 31.33 -3.69 36.59
N ALA A 2 30.89 -4.64 37.43
CA ALA A 2 29.63 -5.38 37.22
C ALA A 2 28.35 -4.50 37.11
N ARG A 3 28.25 -3.41 37.91
CA ARG A 3 27.10 -2.49 37.88
C ARG A 3 26.95 -1.73 36.55
N PHE A 4 28.07 -1.40 35.90
CA PHE A 4 28.06 -0.75 34.58
C PHE A 4 27.63 -1.72 33.48
N LEU A 5 28.08 -2.98 33.55
CA LEU A 5 27.62 -4.02 32.64
C LEU A 5 26.11 -4.26 32.78
N GLN A 6 25.60 -4.31 34.02
CA GLN A 6 24.17 -4.46 34.28
C GLN A 6 23.37 -3.30 33.72
N ALA A 7 23.81 -2.05 33.95
CA ALA A 7 23.15 -0.88 33.40
C ALA A 7 23.13 -0.88 31.86
N LEU A 8 24.24 -1.32 31.23
CA LEU A 8 24.32 -1.46 29.77
C LEU A 8 23.35 -2.51 29.25
N VAL A 9 23.25 -3.66 29.92
CA VAL A 9 22.29 -4.72 29.57
C VAL A 9 20.85 -4.23 29.67
N PHE A 10 20.51 -3.51 30.75
CA PHE A 10 19.17 -2.92 30.88
C PHE A 10 18.88 -1.89 29.78
N LEU A 11 19.86 -1.07 29.41
CA LEU A 11 19.72 -0.11 28.32
C LEU A 11 19.48 -0.79 26.96
N VAL A 12 20.21 -1.87 26.68
CA VAL A 12 20.05 -2.63 25.42
C VAL A 12 18.67 -3.28 25.36
N ILE A 13 18.18 -3.82 26.49
CA ILE A 13 16.85 -4.44 26.58
C ILE A 13 15.75 -3.39 26.36
N THR A 14 15.84 -2.22 27.00
CA THR A 14 14.84 -1.16 26.84
C THR A 14 14.81 -0.60 25.43
N VAL A 15 15.97 -0.37 24.81
CA VAL A 15 16.07 0.07 23.41
C VAL A 15 15.47 -0.98 22.46
N GLY A 16 15.77 -2.27 22.66
CA GLY A 16 15.20 -3.35 21.86
C GLY A 16 13.67 -3.43 21.97
N LEU A 17 13.11 -3.27 23.18
CA LEU A 17 11.67 -3.26 23.42
C LEU A 17 10.97 -2.07 22.75
N VAL A 18 11.56 -0.87 22.84
CA VAL A 18 11.02 0.35 22.21
C VAL A 18 11.04 0.22 20.69
N SER A 19 12.15 -0.26 20.12
CA SER A 19 12.28 -0.46 18.67
C SER A 19 11.22 -1.44 18.12
N ARG A 20 10.96 -2.54 18.83
CA ARG A 20 9.96 -3.54 18.41
C ARG A 20 8.54 -3.00 18.43
N ARG A 21 8.20 -2.12 19.39
CA ARG A 21 6.88 -1.46 19.44
C ARG A 21 6.68 -0.50 18.27
N VAL A 22 7.70 0.27 17.91
CA VAL A 22 7.63 1.20 16.76
C VAL A 22 7.42 0.43 15.46
N GLN A 23 8.09 -0.70 15.29
CA GLN A 23 7.95 -1.54 14.10
C GLN A 23 6.55 -2.19 14.00
N ALA A 24 5.92 -2.53 15.13
CA ALA A 24 4.56 -3.05 15.17
C ALA A 24 3.49 -1.95 14.95
N TRP A 25 3.73 -0.71 15.36
CA TRP A 25 2.83 0.42 15.10
C TRP A 25 2.79 0.81 13.61
N GLY A 26 3.90 0.60 12.89
CA GLY A 26 4.02 0.92 11.47
C GLY A 26 3.43 -0.12 10.51
N SER A 27 3.00 -1.29 11.00
CA SER A 27 2.37 -2.31 10.16
C SER A 27 0.86 -2.27 10.34
N PRO A 28 0.09 -1.53 9.51
CA PRO A 28 -1.36 -1.58 9.58
C PRO A 28 -1.79 -3.04 9.42
N LYS A 29 -2.68 -3.51 10.28
CA LYS A 29 -3.32 -4.82 10.13
C LYS A 29 -4.21 -4.73 8.89
N ILE A 30 -3.69 -5.13 7.74
CA ILE A 30 -4.41 -5.11 6.47
C ILE A 30 -5.44 -6.24 6.54
N VAL A 31 -6.71 -5.87 6.78
CA VAL A 31 -7.83 -6.84 6.92
C VAL A 31 -8.20 -7.45 5.56
N ARG A 32 -7.90 -6.75 4.46
CA ARG A 32 -8.09 -7.23 3.09
C ARG A 32 -6.92 -6.74 2.22
N PRO A 33 -5.99 -7.62 1.84
CA PRO A 33 -4.90 -7.24 0.96
C PRO A 33 -5.43 -6.98 -0.45
N PHE A 34 -4.71 -6.13 -1.19
CA PHE A 34 -4.95 -6.00 -2.62
C PHE A 34 -4.39 -7.24 -3.31
N GLU A 35 -5.24 -8.00 -3.98
CA GLU A 35 -4.86 -9.16 -4.78
C GLU A 35 -4.70 -8.76 -6.24
N ASP A 36 -3.62 -9.21 -6.86
CA ASP A 36 -3.39 -8.97 -8.29
C ASP A 36 -4.36 -9.84 -9.10
N ILE A 37 -5.09 -9.20 -10.01
CA ILE A 37 -6.07 -9.87 -10.88
C ILE A 37 -5.71 -9.72 -12.35
N PRO A 38 -6.12 -10.65 -13.22
CA PRO A 38 -5.85 -10.55 -14.65
C PRO A 38 -6.48 -9.29 -15.25
N GLN A 39 -5.73 -8.59 -16.10
CA GLN A 39 -6.23 -7.42 -16.83
C GLN A 39 -7.38 -7.74 -17.78
N THR A 40 -7.44 -9.00 -18.24
CA THR A 40 -8.51 -9.52 -19.10
C THR A 40 -9.80 -9.84 -18.34
N TYR A 41 -9.80 -9.70 -17.01
CA TYR A 41 -10.96 -10.00 -16.20
C TYR A 41 -12.09 -8.99 -16.45
N VAL A 42 -13.33 -9.49 -16.54
CA VAL A 42 -14.50 -8.70 -16.97
C VAL A 42 -14.72 -7.48 -16.07
N TYR A 43 -14.53 -7.62 -14.76
CA TYR A 43 -14.70 -6.51 -13.83
C TYR A 43 -13.61 -5.44 -13.97
N VAL A 44 -12.38 -5.82 -14.36
CA VAL A 44 -11.33 -4.86 -14.69
C VAL A 44 -11.73 -4.04 -15.90
N GLN A 45 -12.24 -4.67 -16.96
CA GLN A 45 -12.67 -3.98 -18.16
C GLN A 45 -13.84 -3.02 -17.90
N GLN A 46 -14.81 -3.44 -17.09
CA GLN A 46 -15.95 -2.61 -16.72
C GLN A 46 -15.53 -1.42 -15.85
N ALA A 47 -14.67 -1.65 -14.85
CA ALA A 47 -14.12 -0.59 -14.01
C ALA A 47 -13.30 0.41 -14.84
N LEU A 48 -12.48 -0.10 -15.78
CA LEU A 48 -11.69 0.72 -16.69
C LEU A 48 -12.56 1.57 -17.61
N TRP A 49 -13.62 1.00 -18.17
CA TRP A 49 -14.57 1.75 -18.99
C TRP A 49 -15.21 2.91 -18.22
N TYR A 50 -15.65 2.64 -16.99
CA TYR A 50 -16.22 3.66 -16.13
C TYR A 50 -15.21 4.74 -15.75
N ALA A 51 -14.00 4.34 -15.35
CA ALA A 51 -12.92 5.28 -15.03
C ALA A 51 -12.55 6.17 -16.22
N MET A 52 -12.46 5.59 -17.43
CA MET A 52 -12.17 6.34 -18.65
C MET A 52 -13.29 7.33 -19.00
N LYS A 53 -14.55 6.96 -18.77
CA LYS A 53 -15.70 7.85 -18.97
C LYS A 53 -15.63 9.05 -18.01
N GLU A 54 -15.43 8.82 -16.72
CA GLU A 54 -15.37 9.89 -15.73
C GLU A 54 -14.13 10.78 -15.92
N TYR A 55 -12.99 10.20 -16.30
CA TYR A 55 -11.78 10.95 -16.63
C TYR A 55 -12.03 11.93 -17.78
N ASN A 56 -12.57 11.46 -18.90
CA ASN A 56 -12.84 12.32 -20.06
C ASN A 56 -13.88 13.40 -19.77
N LYS A 57 -14.88 13.09 -18.93
CA LYS A 57 -15.88 14.07 -18.48
C LYS A 57 -15.28 15.16 -17.58
N ALA A 58 -14.34 14.79 -16.71
CA ALA A 58 -13.66 15.73 -15.82
C ALA A 58 -12.52 16.49 -16.50
N SER A 59 -11.97 15.93 -17.58
CA SER A 59 -10.96 16.57 -18.41
C SER A 59 -11.53 17.82 -19.07
N LYS A 60 -10.71 18.87 -19.14
CA LYS A 60 -11.01 20.10 -19.89
C LYS A 60 -10.38 20.10 -21.28
N ASP A 61 -9.76 19.00 -21.66
CA ASP A 61 -9.16 18.84 -22.98
C ASP A 61 -10.26 18.80 -24.06
N GLN A 62 -9.90 19.22 -25.26
CA GLN A 62 -10.79 19.18 -26.41
C GLN A 62 -10.99 17.75 -26.93
N TYR A 63 -10.06 16.83 -26.61
CA TYR A 63 -10.05 15.46 -27.10
C TYR A 63 -10.36 14.44 -26.02
N ASN A 64 -10.92 13.32 -26.47
CA ASN A 64 -11.11 12.14 -25.62
C ASN A 64 -9.85 11.30 -25.59
N PHE A 65 -9.47 10.90 -24.38
CA PHE A 65 -8.39 9.99 -24.09
C PHE A 65 -8.88 8.55 -24.11
N LYS A 66 -8.04 7.67 -24.64
CA LYS A 66 -8.23 6.23 -24.67
C LYS A 66 -7.08 5.55 -23.93
N VAL A 67 -7.39 4.51 -23.17
CA VAL A 67 -6.38 3.67 -22.52
C VAL A 67 -5.56 2.92 -23.58
N VAL A 68 -4.24 3.01 -23.46
CA VAL A 68 -3.27 2.31 -24.33
C VAL A 68 -2.77 1.03 -23.66
N ASP A 69 -2.51 1.09 -22.35
CA ASP A 69 -1.98 -0.04 -21.60
C ASP A 69 -2.48 0.02 -20.14
N ILE A 70 -2.55 -1.15 -19.49
CA ILE A 70 -2.89 -1.29 -18.08
C ILE A 70 -1.60 -1.71 -17.37
N LEU A 71 -1.10 -0.88 -16.45
CA LEU A 71 0.14 -1.19 -15.74
C LEU A 71 -0.09 -2.19 -14.60
N LYS A 72 -1.27 -2.12 -13.96
CA LYS A 72 -1.62 -2.97 -12.82
C LYS A 72 -3.14 -3.07 -12.64
N SER A 73 -3.61 -4.23 -12.22
CA SER A 73 -5.01 -4.48 -11.84
C SER A 73 -5.04 -5.26 -10.54
N GLN A 74 -5.76 -4.71 -9.55
CA GLN A 74 -5.88 -5.30 -8.21
C GLN A 74 -7.31 -5.15 -7.69
N GLU A 75 -7.74 -6.07 -6.82
CA GLU A 75 -9.00 -6.00 -6.07
C GLU A 75 -8.78 -6.19 -4.57
N GLN A 76 -9.74 -5.76 -3.73
CA GLN A 76 -9.68 -5.80 -2.27
C GLN A 76 -10.96 -6.41 -1.68
#